data_AF-A0A378JPP0-F1
#
_entry.id   AF-A0A378JPP0-F1
#
_cell.length_a   1.000
_cell.length_b   1.000
_cell.length_c   1.000
_cell.angle_alpha   90.00
_cell.angle_beta   90.00
_cell.angle_gamma   90.00
#
_symmetry.space_group_name_H-M   'P 1'
#
loop_
_entity.id
_entity.type
_entity.pdbx_description
1 polymer ?
#
loop_
_entity_poly.entity_id
_entity_poly.type
_entity_poly.pdbx_seq_one_letter_code
_entity_poly.pdbx_strand_id
1 'polypeptide(L)'
;MATFFASTNQKLPERQLFEGISHVDSALVDSAFRAVAATLIDNILTDRRITANKPLLDKILERHRKYFNLTEGAGLLTPNERLFQLINRPEKMAKFVAEFAYTLRQIAVDQLIKDPERYMLVFLEENEGRSLKEIRDPNTSNGNTLIAALADALAIPVLIEHTLPKKDLPESIEYGPNAMSSFNAPQGIKIHLQGEVYIPYLRNAANFKSIYSSTQEIHPKEALENDPSIDTIIDKVNTKKQNLLKDFKGHQRRLEYAIQDMGDIHNRKAIKDKLIAIYISPKNKKQLAENTKYVGTEHGNERFFEVIQGKQSQRPIIASFNTTNNPKADNYNNYVIQELIIALAREMTIGQLDENLVYEALEAPSSAPRQSLGSS
;
A
#
# COMPACT_ATOMS: atom_id res chain seq x y z
N MET A 1 -28.94 -26.69 -37.34
CA MET A 1 -27.74 -26.44 -36.53
C MET A 1 -27.66 -24.95 -36.23
N ALA A 2 -28.18 -24.52 -35.08
CA ALA A 2 -28.08 -23.14 -34.63
C ALA A 2 -27.17 -23.09 -33.41
N THR A 3 -26.15 -22.24 -33.51
CA THR A 3 -25.04 -22.03 -32.59
C THR A 3 -25.51 -21.47 -31.25
N PHE A 4 -25.32 -22.24 -30.18
CA PHE A 4 -25.43 -21.77 -28.79
C PHE A 4 -24.09 -21.14 -28.38
N PHE A 5 -23.99 -19.82 -28.45
CA PHE A 5 -22.99 -19.05 -27.71
C PHE A 5 -23.71 -18.00 -26.87
N ALA A 6 -24.27 -18.44 -25.75
CA ALA A 6 -24.62 -17.52 -24.67
C ALA A 6 -23.31 -17.16 -23.94
N SER A 7 -22.71 -16.03 -24.34
CA SER A 7 -21.79 -15.30 -23.47
C SER A 7 -22.59 -14.75 -22.30
N THR A 8 -22.80 -15.56 -21.27
CA THR A 8 -23.26 -15.04 -19.97
C THR A 8 -22.09 -14.28 -19.35
N ASN A 9 -22.03 -12.97 -19.61
CA ASN A 9 -21.40 -12.00 -18.72
C ASN A 9 -22.17 -12.01 -17.40
N GLN A 10 -21.96 -13.05 -16.60
CA GLN A 10 -22.56 -13.18 -15.28
C GLN A 10 -21.88 -12.15 -14.37
N LYS A 11 -22.56 -11.03 -14.10
CA LYS A 11 -22.08 -10.00 -13.18
C LYS A 11 -21.87 -10.66 -11.81
N LEU A 12 -20.64 -10.63 -11.30
CA LEU A 12 -20.32 -11.18 -9.98
C LEU A 12 -21.18 -10.48 -8.91
N PRO A 13 -21.62 -11.21 -7.85
CA PRO A 13 -22.32 -10.57 -6.75
C PRO A 13 -21.43 -9.51 -6.10
N GLU A 14 -22.07 -8.42 -5.71
CA GLU A 14 -21.42 -7.30 -5.04
C GLU A 14 -20.86 -7.74 -3.69
N ARG A 15 -19.67 -7.24 -3.33
CA ARG A 15 -19.07 -7.56 -2.04
C ARG A 15 -19.72 -6.71 -0.95
N GLN A 16 -20.00 -7.35 0.18
CA GLN A 16 -20.53 -6.67 1.35
C GLN A 16 -19.47 -6.69 2.46
N LEU A 17 -19.40 -5.59 3.22
CA LEU A 17 -18.57 -5.57 4.41
C LEU A 17 -19.08 -6.63 5.38
N PHE A 18 -18.18 -7.42 5.95
CA PHE A 18 -18.56 -8.44 6.91
C PHE A 18 -18.95 -7.82 8.26
N GLU A 19 -20.25 -7.62 8.51
CA GLU A 19 -20.80 -6.98 9.73
C GLU A 19 -20.83 -7.89 10.97
N GLY A 20 -20.12 -9.04 10.97
CA GLY A 20 -20.14 -9.99 12.08
C GLY A 20 -19.18 -9.68 13.23
N ILE A 21 -18.47 -8.55 13.19
CA ILE A 21 -17.45 -8.18 14.18
C ILE A 21 -18.11 -7.23 15.21
N SER A 22 -19.02 -7.77 16.02
CA SER A 22 -19.54 -7.05 17.18
C SER A 22 -18.47 -7.05 18.27
N HIS A 23 -17.80 -5.90 18.47
CA HIS A 23 -16.89 -5.60 19.59
C HIS A 23 -16.27 -6.83 20.26
N VAL A 24 -15.17 -7.34 19.68
CA VAL A 24 -14.33 -8.33 20.36
C VAL A 24 -13.00 -7.67 20.64
N ASP A 25 -12.58 -7.86 21.89
CA ASP A 25 -11.39 -7.40 22.58
C ASP A 25 -10.15 -7.29 21.70
N SER A 26 -9.22 -6.44 22.12
CA SER A 26 -7.81 -6.47 21.70
C SER A 26 -7.35 -7.83 21.15
N ALA A 27 -6.64 -7.83 20.01
CA ALA A 27 -5.81 -8.95 19.52
C ALA A 27 -6.48 -9.99 18.59
N LEU A 28 -6.75 -9.59 17.35
CA LEU A 28 -6.34 -10.44 16.22
C LEU A 28 -5.14 -9.77 15.56
N VAL A 29 -3.97 -10.02 16.14
CA VAL A 29 -2.69 -9.43 15.68
C VAL A 29 -2.42 -9.73 14.19
N ASP A 30 -2.98 -10.81 13.66
CA ASP A 30 -2.90 -11.22 12.25
C ASP A 30 -4.15 -10.90 11.43
N SER A 31 -5.00 -9.95 11.88
CA SER A 31 -6.30 -9.66 11.24
C SER A 31 -6.17 -9.29 9.76
N ALA A 32 -5.10 -8.60 9.37
CA ALA A 32 -4.82 -8.23 7.98
C ALA A 32 -4.72 -9.46 7.06
N PHE A 33 -3.86 -10.41 7.40
CA PHE A 33 -3.68 -11.63 6.61
C PHE A 33 -4.91 -12.54 6.65
N ARG A 34 -5.62 -12.59 7.78
CA ARG A 34 -6.91 -13.31 7.89
C ARG A 34 -7.99 -12.72 6.99
N ALA A 35 -8.08 -11.39 6.90
CA ALA A 35 -9.01 -10.71 6.00
C ALA A 35 -8.68 -11.00 4.52
N VAL A 36 -7.39 -10.94 4.15
CA VAL A 36 -6.95 -11.30 2.79
C VAL A 36 -7.24 -12.78 2.49
N ALA A 37 -6.93 -13.68 3.43
CA ALA A 37 -7.22 -15.11 3.32
C ALA A 37 -8.72 -15.38 3.09
N ALA A 38 -9.58 -14.80 3.91
CA ALA A 38 -11.03 -14.93 3.78
C ALA A 38 -11.52 -14.45 2.41
N THR A 39 -11.02 -13.30 1.94
CA THR A 39 -11.39 -12.73 0.64
C THR A 39 -10.93 -13.61 -0.52
N LEU A 40 -9.71 -14.16 -0.48
CA LEU A 40 -9.21 -15.10 -1.48
C LEU A 40 -10.06 -16.38 -1.53
N ILE A 41 -10.39 -16.96 -0.38
CA ILE A 41 -11.22 -18.16 -0.31
C ILE A 41 -12.62 -17.86 -0.84
N ASP A 42 -13.24 -16.74 -0.46
CA ASP A 42 -14.55 -16.33 -0.96
C ASP A 42 -14.56 -16.11 -2.47
N ASN A 43 -13.51 -15.50 -3.02
CA ASN A 43 -13.30 -15.35 -4.46
C ASN A 43 -13.29 -16.71 -5.18
N ILE A 44 -12.55 -17.69 -4.65
CA ILE A 44 -12.47 -19.05 -5.23
C ILE A 44 -13.81 -19.79 -5.10
N LEU A 45 -14.48 -19.63 -3.95
CA LEU A 45 -15.77 -20.29 -3.66
C LEU A 45 -16.92 -19.77 -4.50
N THR A 46 -16.93 -18.46 -4.77
CA THR A 46 -17.95 -17.80 -5.58
C THR A 46 -17.76 -18.12 -7.05
N ASP A 47 -16.50 -18.19 -7.49
CA ASP A 47 -16.16 -18.30 -8.90
C ASP A 47 -15.63 -19.69 -9.28
N ARG A 48 -16.38 -20.73 -8.93
CA ARG A 48 -15.98 -22.14 -9.08
C ARG A 48 -15.69 -22.56 -10.52
N ARG A 49 -16.21 -21.80 -11.50
CA ARG A 49 -16.10 -22.10 -12.93
C ARG A 49 -14.96 -21.34 -13.60
N ILE A 50 -14.46 -20.24 -13.01
CA ILE A 50 -13.41 -19.43 -13.61
C ILE A 50 -12.03 -19.96 -13.18
N THR A 51 -11.27 -20.42 -14.17
CA THR A 51 -9.90 -20.93 -14.05
C THR A 51 -8.88 -19.86 -13.62
N ALA A 52 -9.25 -18.58 -13.59
CA ALA A 52 -8.33 -17.48 -13.34
C ALA A 52 -7.67 -17.54 -11.94
N ASN A 53 -8.35 -18.08 -10.94
CA ASN A 53 -7.81 -18.18 -9.57
C ASN A 53 -6.99 -19.45 -9.34
N LYS A 54 -7.00 -20.41 -10.27
CA LYS A 54 -6.36 -21.71 -10.11
C LYS A 54 -4.82 -21.62 -10.00
N PRO A 55 -4.09 -20.90 -10.88
CA PRO A 55 -2.64 -20.79 -10.77
C PRO A 55 -2.19 -20.11 -9.47
N LEU A 56 -2.96 -19.10 -9.03
CA LEU A 56 -2.71 -18.40 -7.77
C LEU A 56 -2.90 -19.35 -6.58
N LEU A 57 -4.01 -20.09 -6.54
CA LEU A 57 -4.29 -21.06 -5.49
C LEU A 57 -3.24 -22.17 -5.46
N ASP A 58 -2.81 -22.67 -6.61
CA ASP A 58 -1.74 -23.67 -6.70
C ASP A 58 -0.44 -23.18 -6.07
N LYS A 59 0.00 -21.97 -6.44
CA LYS A 59 1.21 -21.35 -5.87
C LYS A 59 1.13 -21.23 -4.35
N ILE A 60 -0.02 -20.81 -3.81
CA ILE A 60 -0.18 -20.64 -2.36
C ILE A 60 -0.28 -21.99 -1.65
N LEU A 61 -1.01 -22.97 -2.20
CA LEU A 61 -1.12 -24.31 -1.62
C LEU A 61 0.22 -25.04 -1.62
N GLU A 62 1.05 -24.86 -2.65
CA GLU A 62 2.42 -25.38 -2.68
C GLU A 62 3.25 -24.82 -1.52
N ARG A 63 3.17 -23.50 -1.28
CA ARG A 63 3.83 -22.89 -0.12
C ARG A 63 3.25 -23.41 1.20
N HIS A 64 1.93 -23.56 1.29
CA HIS A 64 1.24 -24.02 2.49
C HIS A 64 1.71 -25.42 2.93
N ARG A 65 2.01 -26.34 1.98
CA ARG A 65 2.55 -27.70 2.27
C ARG A 65 3.85 -27.69 3.07
N LYS A 66 4.64 -26.63 2.95
CA LYS A 66 5.90 -26.49 3.70
C LYS A 66 5.66 -26.37 5.20
N TYR A 67 4.55 -25.73 5.59
CA TYR A 67 4.24 -25.45 7.00
C TYR A 67 3.19 -26.39 7.58
N PHE A 68 2.23 -26.84 6.78
CA PHE A 68 1.11 -27.64 7.27
C PHE A 68 0.98 -28.95 6.49
N ASN A 69 0.56 -30.00 7.20
CA ASN A 69 0.26 -31.28 6.57
C ASN A 69 -1.06 -31.17 5.79
N LEU A 70 -0.96 -31.08 4.47
CA LEU A 70 -2.10 -31.31 3.61
C LEU A 70 -2.29 -32.82 3.49
N THR A 71 -3.49 -33.30 3.81
CA THR A 71 -3.85 -34.70 3.56
C THR A 71 -3.61 -34.97 2.09
N GLU A 72 -2.80 -35.97 1.76
CA GLU A 72 -2.56 -36.35 0.37
C GLU A 72 -3.90 -36.78 -0.23
N GLY A 73 -4.52 -35.88 -0.99
CA GLY A 73 -5.65 -36.25 -1.82
C GLY A 73 -5.16 -37.31 -2.79
N ALA A 74 -5.83 -38.46 -2.81
CA ALA A 74 -5.63 -39.48 -3.84
C ALA A 74 -5.51 -38.77 -5.21
N GLY A 75 -4.45 -39.08 -5.97
CA GLY A 75 -3.71 -38.22 -6.91
C GLY A 75 -4.44 -37.52 -8.09
N LEU A 76 -5.73 -37.21 -7.99
CA LEU A 76 -6.57 -36.65 -9.06
C LEU A 76 -7.29 -35.35 -8.68
N LEU A 77 -7.20 -34.87 -7.44
CA LEU A 77 -7.94 -33.67 -7.03
C LEU A 77 -7.31 -32.39 -7.59
N THR A 78 -8.17 -31.58 -8.21
CA THR A 78 -7.87 -30.20 -8.60
C THR A 78 -7.64 -29.31 -7.37
N PRO A 79 -6.99 -28.14 -7.53
CA PRO A 79 -6.66 -27.25 -6.41
C PRO A 79 -7.90 -26.75 -5.69
N ASN A 80 -8.98 -26.47 -6.44
CA ASN A 80 -10.27 -26.09 -5.89
C ASN A 80 -10.88 -27.23 -5.06
N GLU A 81 -10.87 -28.46 -5.56
CA GLU A 81 -11.39 -29.62 -4.82
C GLU A 81 -10.60 -29.89 -3.54
N ARG A 82 -9.27 -29.71 -3.57
CA ARG A 82 -8.44 -29.76 -2.36
C ARG A 82 -8.86 -28.69 -1.36
N LEU A 83 -9.03 -27.44 -1.79
CA LEU A 83 -9.52 -26.37 -0.93
C LEU A 83 -10.89 -26.73 -0.31
N PHE A 84 -11.83 -27.25 -1.10
CA PHE A 84 -13.14 -27.67 -0.59
C PHE A 84 -13.05 -28.72 0.52
N GLN A 85 -12.14 -29.70 0.41
CA GLN A 85 -11.95 -30.69 1.47
C GLN A 85 -11.44 -30.09 2.78
N LEU A 86 -10.63 -29.03 2.68
CA LEU A 86 -10.05 -28.33 3.82
C LEU A 86 -11.05 -27.41 4.51
N ILE A 87 -12.10 -26.96 3.84
CA ILE A 87 -13.06 -25.96 4.37
C ILE A 87 -14.50 -26.47 4.49
N ASN A 88 -14.73 -27.78 4.34
CA ASN A 88 -16.08 -28.37 4.27
C ASN A 88 -16.91 -28.29 5.56
N ARG A 89 -16.37 -27.78 6.67
CA ARG A 89 -17.06 -27.57 7.94
C ARG A 89 -16.65 -26.21 8.53
N PRO A 90 -17.51 -25.53 9.31
CA PRO A 90 -17.19 -24.21 9.88
C PRO A 90 -15.91 -24.16 10.72
N GLU A 91 -15.64 -25.18 11.53
CA GLU A 91 -14.41 -25.29 12.34
C GLU A 91 -13.17 -25.45 11.46
N LYS A 92 -13.27 -26.29 10.41
CA LYS A 92 -12.18 -26.49 9.45
C LYS A 92 -11.92 -25.24 8.61
N MET A 93 -12.98 -24.51 8.24
CA MET A 93 -12.86 -23.21 7.58
C MET A 93 -12.08 -22.23 8.47
N ALA A 94 -12.46 -22.10 9.74
CA ALA A 94 -11.78 -21.20 10.67
C ALA A 94 -10.30 -21.56 10.84
N LYS A 95 -10.00 -22.85 11.04
CA LYS A 95 -8.63 -23.36 11.12
C LYS A 95 -7.85 -23.09 9.83
N PHE A 96 -8.41 -23.46 8.68
CA PHE A 96 -7.74 -23.28 7.39
C PHE A 96 -7.48 -21.81 7.10
N VAL A 97 -8.40 -20.90 7.41
CA VAL A 97 -8.18 -19.46 7.24
C VAL A 97 -7.00 -18.97 8.09
N ALA A 98 -6.85 -19.46 9.32
CA ALA A 98 -5.70 -19.12 10.16
C ALA A 98 -4.37 -19.67 9.60
N GLU A 99 -4.35 -20.94 9.16
CA GLU A 99 -3.16 -21.54 8.55
C GLU A 99 -2.81 -20.90 7.18
N PHE A 100 -3.83 -20.49 6.43
CA PHE A 100 -3.68 -19.80 5.16
C PHE A 100 -3.14 -18.37 5.37
N ALA A 101 -3.65 -17.65 6.37
CA ALA A 101 -3.12 -16.34 6.78
C ALA A 101 -1.64 -16.41 7.15
N TYR A 102 -1.23 -17.41 7.95
CA TYR A 102 0.17 -17.66 8.25
C TYR A 102 1.00 -17.88 6.97
N THR A 103 0.49 -18.68 6.03
CA THR A 103 1.17 -18.94 4.75
C THR A 103 1.35 -17.65 3.94
N LEU A 104 0.31 -16.82 3.86
CA LEU A 104 0.36 -15.53 3.18
C LEU A 104 1.39 -14.59 3.83
N ARG A 105 1.46 -14.57 5.16
CA ARG A 105 2.49 -13.83 5.89
C ARG A 105 3.90 -14.28 5.50
N GLN A 106 4.16 -15.59 5.42
CA GLN A 106 5.47 -16.07 4.98
C GLN A 106 5.81 -15.62 3.57
N ILE A 107 4.84 -15.63 2.64
CA ILE A 107 5.03 -15.12 1.27
C ILE A 107 5.36 -13.63 1.27
N ALA A 108 4.68 -12.84 2.11
CA ALA A 108 4.94 -11.40 2.24
C ALA A 108 6.34 -11.11 2.77
N VAL A 109 6.77 -11.84 3.81
CA VAL A 109 8.12 -11.68 4.37
C VAL A 109 9.20 -12.08 3.37
N ASP A 110 9.00 -13.16 2.60
CA ASP A 110 9.93 -13.54 1.53
C ASP A 110 10.10 -12.42 0.49
N GLN A 111 9.01 -11.70 0.17
CA GLN A 111 9.06 -10.56 -0.74
C GLN A 111 9.75 -9.35 -0.11
N LEU A 112 9.56 -9.09 1.20
CA LEU A 112 10.34 -8.06 1.92
C LEU A 112 11.85 -8.33 1.84
N ILE A 113 12.25 -9.58 2.04
CA ILE A 113 13.66 -10.00 2.01
C ILE A 113 14.24 -9.87 0.59
N LYS A 114 13.41 -10.14 -0.43
CA LYS A 114 13.81 -10.03 -1.83
C LYS A 114 14.07 -8.59 -2.28
N ASP A 115 13.25 -7.63 -1.83
CA ASP A 115 13.37 -6.22 -2.19
C ASP A 115 13.24 -5.29 -0.97
N PRO A 116 14.19 -5.32 -0.03
CA PRO A 116 14.07 -4.60 1.24
C PRO A 116 14.12 -3.08 1.07
N GLU A 117 14.70 -2.58 -0.03
CA GLU A 117 14.76 -1.16 -0.33
C GLU A 117 13.38 -0.56 -0.59
N ARG A 118 12.51 -1.28 -1.30
CA ARG A 118 11.14 -0.85 -1.60
C ARG A 118 10.26 -0.77 -0.35
N TYR A 119 10.48 -1.65 0.61
CA TYR A 119 9.69 -1.78 1.84
C TYR A 119 10.43 -1.28 3.09
N MET A 120 11.32 -0.31 2.93
CA MET A 120 12.23 0.12 4.00
C MET A 120 11.56 0.57 5.30
N LEU A 121 10.32 1.09 5.26
CA LEU A 121 9.59 1.50 6.46
C LEU A 121 9.34 0.34 7.43
N VAL A 122 9.27 -0.90 6.93
CA VAL A 122 9.18 -2.08 7.81
C VAL A 122 10.40 -2.16 8.72
N PHE A 123 11.59 -1.96 8.18
CA PHE A 123 12.84 -2.11 8.92
C PHE A 123 13.23 -0.86 9.71
N LEU A 124 12.75 0.31 9.30
CA LEU A 124 13.11 1.60 9.90
C LEU A 124 12.10 2.12 10.93
N GLU A 125 10.86 1.63 10.93
CA GLU A 125 9.79 2.13 11.80
C GLU A 125 8.91 1.00 12.32
N GLU A 126 8.22 0.26 11.44
CA GLU A 126 7.16 -0.68 11.88
C GLU A 126 7.68 -1.84 12.72
N ASN A 127 8.87 -2.35 12.39
CA ASN A 127 9.52 -3.51 13.00
C ASN A 127 10.97 -3.20 13.38
N GLU A 128 11.28 -1.95 13.73
CA GLU A 128 12.62 -1.57 14.16
C GLU A 128 13.10 -2.45 15.33
N GLY A 129 14.29 -3.04 15.19
CA GLY A 129 14.89 -3.93 16.19
C GLY A 129 14.30 -5.35 16.25
N ARG A 130 13.30 -5.69 15.43
CA ARG A 130 12.76 -7.05 15.37
C ARG A 130 13.56 -7.94 14.42
N SER A 131 13.71 -9.20 14.81
CA SER A 131 14.28 -10.26 13.97
C SER A 131 13.29 -10.71 12.88
N LEU A 132 13.80 -11.33 11.81
CA LEU A 132 12.94 -11.91 10.76
C LEU A 132 11.98 -12.97 11.32
N LYS A 133 12.42 -13.72 12.35
CA LYS A 133 11.56 -14.70 13.02
C LYS A 133 10.35 -14.04 13.67
N GLU A 134 10.54 -12.89 14.33
CA GLU A 134 9.44 -12.13 14.93
C GLU A 134 8.52 -11.53 13.86
N ILE A 135 9.05 -11.05 12.73
CA ILE A 135 8.20 -10.55 11.63
C ILE A 135 7.35 -11.68 11.04
N ARG A 136 7.90 -12.90 10.95
CA ARG A 136 7.19 -14.11 10.52
C ARG A 136 6.15 -14.63 11.53
N ASP A 137 6.21 -14.20 12.80
CA ASP A 137 5.32 -14.67 13.87
C ASP A 137 3.91 -14.06 13.72
N PRO A 138 2.84 -14.88 13.61
CA PRO A 138 1.46 -14.39 13.49
C PRO A 138 1.01 -13.49 14.65
N ASN A 139 1.67 -13.54 15.81
CA ASN A 139 1.38 -12.69 16.97
C ASN A 139 2.09 -11.32 16.93
N THR A 140 2.79 -11.02 15.84
CA THR A 140 3.43 -9.72 15.62
C THR A 140 2.54 -8.82 14.78
N SER A 141 2.19 -7.65 15.33
CA SER A 141 1.38 -6.65 14.62
C SER A 141 2.24 -6.02 13.55
N ASN A 142 1.69 -5.93 12.34
CA ASN A 142 2.39 -5.37 11.20
C ASN A 142 1.51 -4.36 10.46
N GLY A 143 2.15 -3.35 9.89
CA GLY A 143 1.49 -2.33 9.11
C GLY A 143 1.08 -2.79 7.72
N ASN A 144 0.52 -1.85 6.98
CA ASN A 144 0.09 -2.03 5.59
C ASN A 144 1.24 -2.46 4.66
N THR A 145 2.50 -2.22 5.04
CA THR A 145 3.66 -2.53 4.19
C THR A 145 3.80 -4.01 3.89
N LEU A 146 3.44 -4.89 4.84
CA LEU A 146 3.39 -6.34 4.57
C LEU A 146 2.29 -6.74 3.60
N ILE A 147 1.16 -6.03 3.60
CA ILE A 147 0.07 -6.26 2.63
C ILE A 147 0.49 -5.81 1.24
N ALA A 148 1.24 -4.70 1.14
CA ALA A 148 1.85 -4.29 -0.13
C ALA A 148 2.84 -5.33 -0.66
N ALA A 149 3.71 -5.86 0.21
CA ALA A 149 4.63 -6.94 -0.17
C ALA A 149 3.89 -8.20 -0.61
N LEU A 150 2.79 -8.57 0.06
CA LEU A 150 1.95 -9.69 -0.35
C LEU A 150 1.33 -9.45 -1.74
N ALA A 151 0.80 -8.25 -1.97
CA ALA A 151 0.19 -7.86 -3.24
C ALA A 151 1.18 -7.98 -4.40
N ASP A 152 2.42 -7.51 -4.20
CA ASP A 152 3.50 -7.62 -5.18
C ASP A 152 3.94 -9.08 -5.39
N ALA A 153 4.07 -9.88 -4.32
CA ALA A 153 4.50 -11.28 -4.38
C ALA A 153 3.52 -12.19 -5.14
N LEU A 154 2.22 -11.90 -5.00
CA LEU A 154 1.14 -12.65 -5.62
C LEU A 154 0.63 -12.02 -6.91
N ALA A 155 1.08 -10.80 -7.24
CA ALA A 155 0.58 -10.00 -8.35
C ALA A 155 -0.95 -9.84 -8.30
N ILE A 156 -1.50 -9.57 -7.11
CA ILE A 156 -2.94 -9.37 -6.90
C ILE A 156 -3.24 -7.92 -6.51
N PRO A 157 -4.32 -7.32 -7.02
CA PRO A 157 -4.71 -5.98 -6.60
C PRO A 157 -5.39 -6.05 -5.23
N VAL A 158 -4.91 -5.24 -4.29
CA VAL A 158 -5.46 -5.12 -2.93
C VAL A 158 -5.89 -3.68 -2.65
N LEU A 159 -7.16 -3.52 -2.27
CA LEU A 159 -7.74 -2.24 -1.83
C LEU A 159 -7.97 -2.30 -0.31
N ILE A 160 -7.40 -1.34 0.41
CA ILE A 160 -7.61 -1.12 1.83
C ILE A 160 -8.38 0.19 1.99
N GLU A 161 -9.62 0.12 2.45
CA GLU A 161 -10.41 1.30 2.80
C GLU A 161 -10.27 1.57 4.30
N HIS A 162 -10.06 2.80 4.72
CA HIS A 162 -10.11 3.17 6.14
C HIS A 162 -10.95 4.42 6.36
N THR A 163 -11.77 4.39 7.41
CA THR A 163 -12.57 5.55 7.82
C THR A 163 -11.94 6.15 9.06
N LEU A 164 -11.33 7.33 8.91
CA LEU A 164 -10.77 8.06 10.04
C LEU A 164 -11.89 8.63 10.92
N PRO A 165 -11.74 8.63 12.26
CA PRO A 165 -12.69 9.29 13.15
C PRO A 165 -12.88 10.75 12.71
N LYS A 166 -14.14 11.17 12.50
CA LYS A 166 -14.53 12.54 12.10
C LYS A 166 -14.21 12.93 10.64
N LYS A 167 -13.88 11.97 9.77
CA LYS A 167 -13.88 12.18 8.31
C LYS A 167 -14.97 11.32 7.68
N ASP A 168 -15.87 11.96 6.92
CA ASP A 168 -16.99 11.26 6.27
C ASP A 168 -16.57 10.46 5.03
N LEU A 169 -15.44 10.84 4.42
CA LEU A 169 -14.92 10.18 3.23
C LEU A 169 -13.91 9.09 3.61
N PRO A 170 -14.13 7.83 3.19
CA PRO A 170 -13.14 6.77 3.36
C PRO A 170 -11.92 7.10 2.50
N GLU A 171 -10.75 7.00 3.10
CA GLU A 171 -9.49 7.01 2.38
C GLU A 171 -9.21 5.58 1.89
N SER A 172 -8.52 5.47 0.76
CA SER A 172 -8.33 4.20 0.06
C SER A 172 -6.87 4.05 -0.35
N ILE A 173 -6.24 2.98 0.12
CA ILE A 173 -4.88 2.60 -0.22
C ILE A 173 -4.94 1.42 -1.19
N GLU A 174 -4.18 1.52 -2.27
CA GLU A 174 -4.17 0.55 -3.35
C GLU A 174 -2.77 -0.07 -3.52
N TYR A 175 -2.70 -1.40 -3.60
CA TYR A 175 -1.46 -2.15 -3.82
C TYR A 175 -1.61 -3.16 -4.97
N GLY A 176 -0.48 -3.52 -5.59
CA GLY A 176 -0.41 -4.52 -6.65
C GLY A 176 -0.75 -3.98 -8.06
N PRO A 177 -0.74 -4.85 -9.09
CA PRO A 177 -0.88 -4.44 -10.49
C PRO A 177 -2.30 -3.97 -10.83
N ASN A 178 -2.40 -2.94 -11.70
CA ASN A 178 -3.66 -2.45 -12.30
C ASN A 178 -4.78 -2.14 -11.30
N ALA A 179 -4.42 -1.50 -10.18
CA ALA A 179 -5.29 -1.22 -9.05
C ALA A 179 -6.60 -0.50 -9.46
N MET A 180 -6.53 0.54 -10.29
CA MET A 180 -7.70 1.32 -10.69
C MET A 180 -8.82 0.58 -11.45
N SER A 181 -8.61 -0.64 -11.98
CA SER A 181 -9.59 -1.36 -12.82
C SER A 181 -9.99 -2.75 -12.34
N SER A 182 -9.37 -3.27 -11.27
CA SER A 182 -9.30 -4.73 -11.06
C SER A 182 -9.83 -5.25 -9.72
N PHE A 183 -10.31 -4.40 -8.81
CA PHE A 183 -10.78 -4.88 -7.49
C PHE A 183 -12.06 -5.71 -7.53
N ASN A 184 -12.90 -5.48 -8.56
CA ASN A 184 -14.08 -6.29 -8.85
C ASN A 184 -13.74 -7.56 -9.66
N ALA A 185 -12.49 -7.71 -10.11
CA ALA A 185 -12.05 -8.90 -10.81
C ALA A 185 -12.05 -10.12 -9.87
N PRO A 186 -12.07 -11.35 -10.40
CA PRO A 186 -12.08 -12.58 -9.60
C PRO A 186 -10.93 -12.71 -8.59
N GLN A 187 -9.80 -12.02 -8.83
CA GLN A 187 -8.60 -12.05 -7.99
C GLN A 187 -8.48 -10.86 -7.03
N GLY A 188 -9.25 -9.78 -7.23
CA GLY A 188 -9.08 -8.57 -6.45
C GLY A 188 -9.40 -8.78 -4.98
N ILE A 189 -8.71 -8.08 -4.09
CA ILE A 189 -8.93 -8.14 -2.65
C ILE A 189 -9.43 -6.77 -2.20
N LYS A 190 -10.47 -6.77 -1.37
CA LYS A 190 -10.99 -5.56 -0.74
C LYS A 190 -11.14 -5.80 0.75
N ILE A 191 -10.51 -4.97 1.56
CA ILE A 191 -10.56 -5.03 3.02
C ILE A 191 -10.79 -3.63 3.59
N HIS A 192 -11.37 -3.55 4.78
CA HIS A 192 -11.61 -2.32 5.52
C HIS A 192 -10.79 -2.32 6.79
N LEU A 193 -10.04 -1.25 7.06
CA LEU A 193 -9.32 -1.04 8.30
C LEU A 193 -10.16 -0.14 9.23
N GLN A 194 -10.63 -0.71 10.32
CA GLN A 194 -11.37 -0.01 11.36
C GLN A 194 -10.58 -0.04 12.67
N GLY A 195 -10.04 1.11 13.08
CA GLY A 195 -9.08 1.15 14.18
C GLY A 195 -7.81 0.39 13.81
N GLU A 196 -7.56 -0.74 14.47
CA GLU A 196 -6.42 -1.64 14.21
C GLU A 196 -6.83 -2.99 13.61
N VAL A 197 -8.12 -3.15 13.27
CA VAL A 197 -8.68 -4.43 12.81
C VAL A 197 -9.01 -4.36 11.33
N TYR A 198 -8.53 -5.35 10.57
CA TYR A 198 -8.88 -5.51 9.17
C TYR A 198 -10.10 -6.43 9.00
N ILE A 199 -11.06 -5.95 8.23
CA ILE A 199 -12.36 -6.57 7.99
C ILE A 199 -12.49 -6.88 6.49
N PRO A 200 -12.76 -8.13 6.09
CA PRO A 200 -12.86 -8.47 4.68
C PRO A 200 -14.20 -8.06 4.09
N TYR A 201 -14.17 -7.70 2.80
CA TYR A 201 -15.36 -7.62 1.97
C TYR A 201 -15.61 -8.96 1.29
N LEU A 202 -16.74 -9.60 1.63
CA LEU A 202 -17.07 -10.95 1.19
C LEU A 202 -18.35 -10.95 0.35
N ARG A 203 -18.43 -11.82 -0.64
CA ARG A 203 -19.65 -12.08 -1.42
C ARG A 203 -20.57 -13.05 -0.70
N ASN A 204 -20.01 -14.02 0.05
CA ASN A 204 -20.77 -14.99 0.83
C ASN A 204 -20.40 -14.97 2.33
N ALA A 205 -20.64 -13.83 2.99
CA ALA A 205 -20.37 -13.62 4.42
C ALA A 205 -20.82 -14.77 5.34
N ALA A 206 -21.95 -15.40 5.06
CA ALA A 206 -22.49 -16.50 5.87
C ALA A 206 -21.52 -17.68 6.07
N ASN A 207 -20.64 -17.95 5.09
CA ASN A 207 -19.66 -19.03 5.15
C ASN A 207 -18.50 -18.76 6.12
N PHE A 208 -18.33 -17.50 6.54
CA PHE A 208 -17.15 -16.99 7.26
C PHE A 208 -17.45 -16.64 8.72
N LYS A 209 -18.67 -16.90 9.20
CA LYS A 209 -19.10 -16.57 10.57
C LYS A 209 -18.18 -17.16 11.66
N SER A 210 -17.66 -18.36 11.46
CA SER A 210 -16.83 -19.06 12.46
C SER A 210 -15.40 -18.52 12.59
N ILE A 211 -14.92 -17.69 11.66
CA ILE A 211 -13.51 -17.23 11.63
C ILE A 211 -13.20 -16.25 12.75
N TYR A 212 -14.20 -15.46 13.14
CA TYR A 212 -14.07 -14.43 14.18
C TYR A 212 -14.57 -14.89 15.55
N SER A 213 -15.19 -16.08 15.63
CA SER A 213 -15.75 -16.61 16.88
C SER A 213 -14.78 -17.48 17.68
N SER A 214 -13.60 -17.79 17.13
CA SER A 214 -12.60 -18.64 17.81
C SER A 214 -11.17 -18.24 17.44
N THR A 215 -10.33 -18.03 18.45
CA THR A 215 -8.88 -17.98 18.30
C THR A 215 -8.38 -19.39 17.98
N GLN A 216 -8.27 -19.69 16.69
CA GLN A 216 -7.70 -20.95 16.22
C GLN A 216 -6.18 -20.92 16.42
N GLU A 217 -5.70 -21.82 17.28
CA GLU A 217 -4.28 -22.10 17.43
C GLU A 217 -3.76 -22.84 16.19
N ILE A 218 -2.61 -22.42 15.69
CA ILE A 218 -1.96 -23.02 14.52
C ILE A 218 -0.60 -23.58 14.94
N HIS A 219 -0.26 -24.74 14.37
CA HIS A 219 1.01 -25.42 14.63
C HIS A 219 1.77 -25.63 13.32
N PRO A 220 2.43 -24.57 12.80
CA PRO A 220 3.28 -24.72 11.63
C PRO A 220 4.46 -25.62 11.98
N LYS A 221 4.89 -26.45 11.01
CA LYS A 221 6.17 -27.15 11.08
C LYS A 221 7.30 -26.13 11.18
N GLU A 222 8.37 -26.49 11.88
CA GLU A 222 9.63 -25.77 11.78
C GLU A 222 10.16 -25.88 10.35
N ALA A 223 9.82 -24.90 9.53
CA ALA A 223 10.43 -24.75 8.22
C ALA A 223 11.79 -24.06 8.42
N LEU A 224 12.84 -24.67 7.90
CA LEU A 224 14.14 -24.01 7.75
C LEU A 224 14.00 -22.95 6.66
N GLU A 225 13.66 -21.73 7.06
CA GLU A 225 13.80 -20.57 6.18
C GLU A 225 15.28 -20.24 6.06
N ASN A 226 15.80 -20.22 4.83
CA ASN A 226 17.18 -19.82 4.54
C ASN A 226 17.26 -18.29 4.45
N ASP A 227 16.82 -17.62 5.51
CA ASP A 227 16.80 -16.17 5.58
C ASP A 227 18.24 -15.63 5.70
N PRO A 228 18.58 -14.53 5.00
CA PRO A 228 19.81 -13.81 5.28
C PRO A 228 19.75 -13.22 6.70
N SER A 229 20.91 -12.86 7.26
CA SER A 229 20.93 -12.13 8.53
C SER A 229 20.14 -10.83 8.39
N ILE A 230 19.37 -10.49 9.43
CA ILE A 230 18.65 -9.21 9.51
C ILE A 230 19.61 -8.02 9.38
N ASP A 231 20.85 -8.15 9.86
CA ASP A 231 21.88 -7.11 9.73
C ASP A 231 22.20 -6.82 8.26
N THR A 232 22.30 -7.86 7.43
CA THR A 232 22.55 -7.71 5.99
C THR A 232 21.40 -6.98 5.28
N ILE A 233 20.16 -7.18 5.74
CA ILE A 233 19.00 -6.46 5.23
C ILE A 233 19.06 -4.99 5.67
N ILE A 234 19.33 -4.75 6.96
CA ILE A 234 19.45 -3.40 7.53
C ILE A 234 20.57 -2.62 6.84
N ASP A 235 21.70 -3.23 6.50
CA ASP A 235 22.78 -2.58 5.77
C ASP A 235 22.38 -2.12 4.37
N LYS A 236 21.63 -2.95 3.63
CA LYS A 236 21.06 -2.57 2.32
C LYS A 236 20.10 -1.40 2.46
N VAL A 237 19.19 -1.48 3.43
CA VAL A 237 18.22 -0.41 3.71
C VAL A 237 18.92 0.89 4.09
N ASN A 238 19.94 0.84 4.96
CA ASN A 238 20.70 2.01 5.36
C ASN A 238 21.51 2.61 4.21
N THR A 239 22.12 1.77 3.37
CA THR A 239 22.82 2.24 2.16
C THR A 239 21.85 2.99 1.24
N LYS A 240 20.66 2.42 1.01
CA LYS A 240 19.62 3.06 0.23
C LYS A 240 19.13 4.36 0.85
N LYS A 241 18.93 4.37 2.17
CA LYS A 241 18.56 5.55 2.97
C LYS A 241 19.54 6.69 2.73
N GLN A 242 20.84 6.42 2.80
CA GLN A 242 21.87 7.45 2.57
C GLN A 242 21.86 7.98 1.14
N ASN A 243 21.67 7.11 0.14
CA ASN A 243 21.54 7.53 -1.25
C ASN A 243 20.31 8.45 -1.44
N LEU A 244 19.15 8.07 -0.89
CA LEU A 244 17.95 8.90 -0.95
C LEU A 244 18.13 10.27 -0.28
N LEU A 245 18.78 10.32 0.88
CA LEU A 245 19.07 11.58 1.56
C LEU A 245 20.04 12.45 0.76
N LYS A 246 21.01 11.85 0.07
CA LYS A 246 21.94 12.56 -0.81
C LYS A 246 21.20 13.13 -2.01
N ASP A 247 20.35 12.34 -2.66
CA ASP A 247 19.57 12.75 -3.83
C ASP A 247 18.57 13.85 -3.46
N PHE A 248 17.87 13.71 -2.34
CA PHE A 248 16.98 14.72 -1.78
C PHE A 248 17.68 16.05 -1.56
N LYS A 249 18.84 16.04 -0.88
CA LYS A 249 19.64 17.26 -0.67
C LYS A 249 20.15 17.84 -1.99
N GLY A 250 20.45 16.99 -2.96
CA GLY A 250 20.85 17.38 -4.31
C GLY A 250 19.75 18.14 -5.04
N HIS A 251 18.55 17.58 -5.11
CA HIS A 251 17.40 18.24 -5.74
C HIS A 251 16.99 19.51 -4.98
N GLN A 252 16.98 19.48 -3.64
CA GLN A 252 16.68 20.65 -2.82
C GLN A 252 17.59 21.83 -3.17
N ARG A 253 18.92 21.62 -3.18
CA ARG A 253 19.88 22.69 -3.51
C ARG A 253 19.71 23.19 -4.94
N ARG A 254 19.49 22.31 -5.90
CA ARG A 254 19.28 22.70 -7.31
C ARG A 254 18.01 23.54 -7.49
N LEU A 255 16.93 23.19 -6.80
CA LEU A 255 15.70 24.00 -6.78
C LEU A 255 15.93 25.36 -6.10
N GLU A 256 16.66 25.39 -4.97
CA GLU A 256 17.04 26.63 -4.30
C GLU A 256 17.82 27.57 -5.21
N TYR A 257 18.83 27.05 -5.93
CA TYR A 257 19.60 27.83 -6.91
C TYR A 257 18.73 28.32 -8.07
N ALA A 258 17.92 27.44 -8.67
CA ALA A 258 17.03 27.83 -9.77
C ALA A 258 16.07 28.96 -9.36
N ILE A 259 15.56 28.95 -8.12
CA ILE A 259 14.68 29.99 -7.59
C ILE A 259 15.44 31.28 -7.27
N GLN A 260 16.69 31.19 -6.81
CA GLN A 260 17.55 32.36 -6.59
C GLN A 260 17.89 33.06 -7.92
N ASP A 261 18.20 32.29 -8.96
CA ASP A 261 18.52 32.82 -10.30
C ASP A 261 17.32 33.48 -10.99
N MET A 262 16.09 33.10 -10.62
CA MET A 262 14.86 33.79 -11.06
C MET A 262 14.66 35.20 -10.48
N GLY A 263 15.54 35.61 -9.55
CA GLY A 263 15.93 36.98 -9.29
C GLY A 263 14.87 38.07 -9.44
N ASP A 264 13.95 38.20 -8.48
CA ASP A 264 13.62 39.49 -7.86
C ASP A 264 12.77 39.26 -6.60
N ILE A 265 13.02 40.02 -5.51
CA ILE A 265 12.22 39.97 -4.28
C ILE A 265 10.75 40.34 -4.58
N HIS A 266 10.54 41.20 -5.59
CA HIS A 266 9.22 41.62 -6.04
C HIS A 266 8.44 40.54 -6.82
N ASN A 267 9.08 39.41 -7.19
CA ASN A 267 8.48 38.34 -7.97
C ASN A 267 8.16 37.07 -7.14
N ARG A 268 8.32 37.11 -5.81
CA ARG A 268 8.08 35.95 -4.92
C ARG A 268 6.68 35.37 -5.07
N LYS A 269 5.67 36.20 -5.32
CA LYS A 269 4.31 35.71 -5.58
C LYS A 269 4.24 34.87 -6.84
N ALA A 270 4.80 35.32 -7.97
CA ALA A 270 4.72 34.55 -9.21
C ALA A 270 5.57 33.27 -9.14
N ILE A 271 6.71 33.30 -8.45
CA ILE A 271 7.53 32.11 -8.18
C ILE A 271 6.70 31.08 -7.40
N LYS A 272 6.04 31.51 -6.32
CA LYS A 272 5.15 30.64 -5.53
C LYS A 272 4.05 30.05 -6.41
N ASP A 273 3.34 30.88 -7.18
CA ASP A 273 2.23 30.43 -8.02
C ASP A 273 2.70 29.43 -9.09
N LYS A 274 3.92 29.62 -9.63
CA LYS A 274 4.57 28.70 -10.56
C LYS A 274 4.93 27.36 -9.91
N LEU A 275 5.50 27.38 -8.70
CA LEU A 275 5.81 26.16 -7.95
C LEU A 275 4.55 25.37 -7.57
N ILE A 276 3.48 26.07 -7.16
CA ILE A 276 2.17 25.46 -6.92
C ILE A 276 1.67 24.78 -8.20
N ALA A 277 1.74 25.48 -9.34
CA ALA A 277 1.30 24.93 -10.62
C ALA A 277 2.09 23.66 -11.00
N ILE A 278 3.40 23.62 -10.78
CA ILE A 278 4.24 22.43 -11.00
C ILE A 278 3.81 21.29 -10.08
N TYR A 279 3.62 21.58 -8.79
CA TYR A 279 3.27 20.61 -7.76
C TYR A 279 1.90 19.94 -7.98
N ILE A 280 0.92 20.71 -8.46
CA ILE A 280 -0.44 20.19 -8.72
C ILE A 280 -0.60 19.63 -10.15
N SER A 281 0.35 19.87 -11.05
CA SER A 281 0.23 19.52 -12.47
C SER A 281 0.11 18.00 -12.67
N PRO A 282 -1.02 17.51 -13.21
CA PRO A 282 -1.21 16.10 -13.51
C PRO A 282 -0.23 15.58 -14.57
N LYS A 283 0.29 16.47 -15.42
CA LYS A 283 1.26 16.11 -16.48
C LYS A 283 2.62 15.74 -15.91
N ASN A 284 2.98 16.30 -14.76
CA ASN A 284 4.28 16.07 -14.14
C ASN A 284 4.25 14.87 -13.19
N LYS A 285 3.07 14.57 -12.63
CA LYS A 285 2.86 13.36 -11.84
C LYS A 285 2.86 12.17 -12.77
N LYS A 286 3.88 11.31 -12.69
CA LYS A 286 3.74 9.94 -13.20
C LYS A 286 2.47 9.38 -12.55
N GLN A 287 1.60 8.73 -13.32
CA GLN A 287 0.37 8.13 -12.80
C GLN A 287 0.68 7.45 -11.46
N LEU A 288 0.17 8.04 -10.37
CA LEU A 288 0.54 7.70 -8.99
C LEU A 288 0.40 6.19 -8.72
N ALA A 289 -0.49 5.51 -9.46
CA ALA A 289 -0.80 4.10 -9.31
C ALA A 289 0.19 3.14 -9.98
N GLU A 290 0.95 3.54 -11.01
CA GLU A 290 1.80 2.60 -11.76
C GLU A 290 3.26 2.59 -11.28
N ASN A 291 3.68 3.55 -10.44
CA ASN A 291 5.11 3.78 -10.17
C ASN A 291 5.44 4.26 -8.75
N THR A 292 4.64 3.92 -7.72
CA THR A 292 5.07 4.16 -6.34
C THR A 292 6.29 3.29 -6.05
N LYS A 293 7.49 3.90 -6.09
CA LYS A 293 8.78 3.19 -5.95
C LYS A 293 8.99 2.64 -4.55
N TYR A 294 8.48 3.33 -3.54
CA TYR A 294 8.59 2.98 -2.13
C TYR A 294 7.21 2.92 -1.48
N VAL A 295 6.97 1.85 -0.73
CA VAL A 295 5.71 1.69 0.01
C VAL A 295 5.64 2.68 1.17
N GLY A 296 4.44 3.18 1.44
CA GLY A 296 4.17 4.20 2.47
C GLY A 296 4.28 5.64 1.95
N THR A 297 4.28 5.82 0.63
CA THR A 297 4.28 7.14 -0.03
C THR A 297 3.00 7.42 -0.82
N GLU A 298 1.98 6.58 -0.68
CA GLU A 298 0.74 6.58 -1.47
C GLU A 298 -0.15 7.80 -1.18
N HIS A 299 -0.12 8.30 0.06
CA HIS A 299 -0.91 9.46 0.52
C HIS A 299 -0.06 10.66 0.92
N GLY A 300 1.15 10.71 0.38
CA GLY A 300 2.14 11.71 0.72
C GLY A 300 3.43 11.08 1.21
N ASN A 301 4.53 11.81 1.06
CA ASN A 301 5.88 11.31 1.31
C ASN A 301 6.52 11.92 2.57
N GLU A 302 5.80 12.76 3.30
CA GLU A 302 6.33 13.45 4.47
C GLU A 302 6.81 12.49 5.55
N ARG A 303 5.93 11.58 6.00
CA ARG A 303 6.27 10.56 7.01
C ARG A 303 7.47 9.72 6.56
N PHE A 304 7.47 9.29 5.30
CA PHE A 304 8.60 8.54 4.72
C PHE A 304 9.92 9.31 4.88
N PHE A 305 9.93 10.61 4.54
CA PHE A 305 11.11 11.45 4.68
C PHE A 305 11.50 11.75 6.14
N GLU A 306 10.53 11.85 7.06
CA GLU A 306 10.79 12.00 8.49
C GLU A 306 11.52 10.78 9.06
N VAL A 307 11.04 9.58 8.73
CA VAL A 307 11.63 8.30 9.14
C VAL A 307 13.06 8.17 8.62
N ILE A 308 13.30 8.38 7.32
CA ILE A 308 14.66 8.23 6.77
C ILE A 308 15.64 9.31 7.26
N GLN A 309 15.14 10.49 7.64
CA GLN A 309 15.95 11.57 8.24
C GLN A 309 16.23 11.33 9.72
N GLY A 310 15.60 10.35 10.37
CA GLY A 310 15.71 10.11 11.81
C GLY A 310 15.11 11.24 12.65
N LYS A 311 14.14 11.98 12.09
CA LYS A 311 13.43 13.03 12.81
C LYS A 311 12.16 12.43 13.40
N GLN A 312 12.13 12.19 14.71
CA GLN A 312 10.86 12.02 15.42
C GLN A 312 10.09 13.33 15.30
N SER A 313 8.80 13.26 14.95
CA SER A 313 7.91 14.38 14.63
C SER A 313 7.86 15.44 15.74
N GLN A 314 8.86 16.31 15.79
CA GLN A 314 8.85 17.58 16.47
C GLN A 314 8.87 18.66 15.40
N ARG A 315 7.76 18.79 14.69
CA ARG A 315 7.50 20.07 14.05
C ARG A 315 6.97 21.01 15.12
N PRO A 316 7.50 22.23 15.25
CA PRO A 316 6.83 23.26 16.02
C PRO A 316 5.42 23.41 15.45
N ILE A 317 4.43 23.36 16.35
CA ILE A 317 3.04 23.75 16.09
C ILE A 317 3.07 25.00 15.23
N ILE A 318 2.35 24.98 14.11
CA ILE A 318 2.13 26.12 13.21
C ILE A 318 1.92 27.34 14.10
N ALA A 319 2.94 28.18 14.23
CA ALA A 319 2.83 29.40 15.00
C ALA A 319 1.74 30.21 14.31
N SER A 320 0.62 30.41 15.01
CA SER A 320 -0.48 31.26 14.60
C SER A 320 0.13 32.56 14.10
N PHE A 321 0.10 32.78 12.78
CA PHE A 321 0.59 34.01 12.18
C PHE A 321 -0.36 35.13 12.60
N ASN A 322 -0.16 35.69 13.78
CA ASN A 322 -0.88 36.86 14.27
C ASN A 322 -0.72 37.95 13.21
N THR A 323 -1.83 38.41 12.62
CA THR A 323 -1.91 39.36 11.51
C THR A 323 -2.07 40.79 12.02
N THR A 324 -1.01 41.40 12.52
CA THR A 324 -0.94 42.86 12.68
C THR A 324 0.40 43.41 12.21
N ASN A 325 0.34 44.28 11.19
CA ASN A 325 1.42 45.03 10.54
C ASN A 325 2.12 44.31 9.38
N ASN A 326 2.33 45.06 8.30
CA ASN A 326 2.54 44.63 6.92
C ASN A 326 4.03 44.49 6.49
N PRO A 327 4.81 43.57 7.11
CA PRO A 327 5.92 42.84 6.48
C PRO A 327 5.65 41.32 6.38
N LYS A 328 4.37 40.91 6.41
CA LYS A 328 3.96 39.49 6.54
C LYS A 328 3.81 38.73 5.22
N ALA A 329 3.52 39.41 4.12
CA ALA A 329 3.28 38.76 2.83
C ALA A 329 4.55 38.15 2.23
N ASP A 330 5.68 38.85 2.31
CA ASP A 330 6.96 38.34 1.78
C ASP A 330 7.51 37.21 2.64
N ASN A 331 7.39 37.32 3.97
CA ASN A 331 7.73 36.22 4.88
C ASN A 331 6.85 34.99 4.65
N TYR A 332 5.55 35.17 4.39
CA TYR A 332 4.64 34.08 4.06
C TYR A 332 4.99 33.44 2.70
N ASN A 333 5.19 34.23 1.65
CA ASN A 333 5.55 33.70 0.34
C ASN A 333 6.88 32.97 0.39
N ASN A 334 7.89 33.49 1.12
CA ASN A 334 9.16 32.82 1.32
C ASN A 334 8.98 31.49 2.05
N TYR A 335 8.18 31.46 3.12
CA TYR A 335 7.87 30.22 3.84
C TYR A 335 7.23 29.18 2.91
N VAL A 336 6.20 29.55 2.16
CA VAL A 336 5.51 28.65 1.22
C VAL A 336 6.44 28.16 0.12
N ILE A 337 7.30 29.04 -0.42
CA ILE A 337 8.31 28.65 -1.42
C ILE A 337 9.25 27.59 -0.84
N GLN A 338 9.73 27.77 0.40
CA GLN A 338 10.62 26.79 1.03
C GLN A 338 9.94 25.43 1.23
N GLU A 339 8.68 25.41 1.71
CA GLU A 339 7.93 24.16 1.83
C GLU A 339 7.68 23.49 0.46
N LEU A 340 7.43 24.27 -0.60
CA LEU A 340 7.27 23.75 -1.96
C LEU A 340 8.57 23.19 -2.53
N ILE A 341 9.71 23.84 -2.27
CA ILE A 341 11.04 23.29 -2.63
C ILE A 341 11.23 21.93 -1.99
N ILE A 342 10.94 21.82 -0.68
CA ILE A 342 11.07 20.56 0.06
C ILE A 342 10.12 19.51 -0.53
N ALA A 343 8.85 19.85 -0.77
CA ALA A 343 7.87 18.92 -1.32
C ALA A 343 8.26 18.41 -2.71
N LEU A 344 8.66 19.30 -3.62
CA LEU A 344 9.10 18.93 -4.97
C LEU A 344 10.37 18.07 -4.93
N ALA A 345 11.36 18.44 -4.11
CA ALA A 345 12.57 17.64 -3.93
C ALA A 345 12.25 16.22 -3.44
N ARG A 346 11.33 16.07 -2.49
CA ARG A 346 10.85 14.77 -2.02
C ARG A 346 10.23 13.96 -3.15
N GLU A 347 9.29 14.53 -3.90
CA GLU A 347 8.59 13.84 -4.99
C GLU A 347 9.54 13.42 -6.13
N MET A 348 10.53 14.26 -6.46
CA MET A 348 11.58 13.93 -7.43
C MET A 348 12.45 12.76 -6.95
N THR A 349 12.91 12.79 -5.69
CA THR A 349 13.77 11.73 -5.12
C THR A 349 13.11 10.35 -5.15
N ILE A 350 11.80 10.28 -4.89
CA ILE A 350 11.06 9.01 -4.91
C ILE A 350 10.48 8.66 -6.28
N GLY A 351 10.68 9.53 -7.28
CA GLY A 351 10.25 9.31 -8.66
C GLY A 351 8.75 9.51 -8.91
N GLN A 352 8.03 10.17 -7.99
CA GLN A 352 6.63 10.59 -8.20
C GLN A 352 6.54 11.76 -9.18
N LEU A 353 7.61 12.55 -9.29
CA LEU A 353 7.73 13.70 -10.18
C LEU A 353 8.96 13.52 -11.06
N ASP A 354 8.81 13.76 -12.37
CA ASP A 354 9.94 13.70 -13.30
C ASP A 354 10.81 14.96 -13.18
N GLU A 355 12.09 14.76 -12.90
CA GLU A 355 13.03 15.86 -12.69
C GLU A 355 13.13 16.80 -13.91
N ASN A 356 13.16 16.25 -15.13
CA ASN A 356 13.34 17.06 -16.33
C ASN A 356 12.12 17.94 -16.56
N LEU A 357 10.91 17.38 -16.38
CA LEU A 357 9.66 18.14 -16.51
C LEU A 357 9.55 19.28 -15.50
N VAL A 358 10.09 19.09 -14.29
CA VAL A 358 10.11 20.15 -13.27
C VAL A 358 10.98 21.32 -13.70
N TYR A 359 12.22 21.06 -14.11
CA TYR A 359 13.14 22.12 -14.52
C TYR A 359 12.70 22.79 -15.83
N GLU A 360 12.20 22.03 -16.81
CA GLU A 360 11.58 22.60 -18.02
C GLU A 360 10.42 23.54 -17.67
N ALA A 361 9.53 23.13 -16.75
CA ALA A 361 8.42 23.97 -16.31
C ALA A 361 8.90 25.21 -15.56
N LEU A 362 9.98 25.12 -14.79
CA LEU A 362 10.63 26.23 -14.10
C LEU A 362 11.28 27.23 -15.05
N GLU A 363 11.83 26.78 -16.17
CA GLU A 363 12.45 27.63 -17.19
C GLU A 363 11.45 28.22 -18.18
N ALA A 364 10.28 27.56 -18.35
CA ALA A 364 9.27 28.02 -19.30
C ALA A 364 8.77 29.44 -18.97
N PRO A 365 8.60 30.32 -19.98
CA PRO A 365 8.03 31.64 -19.75
C PRO A 365 6.61 31.51 -19.18
N SER A 366 6.27 32.34 -18.20
CA SER A 366 4.92 32.38 -17.59
C SER A 366 3.88 32.53 -18.71
N SER A 367 3.12 31.47 -18.98
CA SER A 367 1.99 31.57 -19.89
C SER A 367 0.89 32.34 -19.15
N ALA A 368 0.73 33.61 -19.49
CA ALA A 368 -0.43 34.38 -19.06
C ALA A 368 -1.70 33.56 -19.37
N PRO A 369 -2.71 33.58 -18.49
CA PRO A 369 -3.97 32.93 -18.79
C PRO A 369 -4.49 33.53 -20.10
N ARG A 370 -4.70 32.69 -21.12
CA ARG A 370 -5.43 33.08 -22.32
C ARG A 370 -6.80 33.52 -21.85
N GLN A 371 -6.99 34.83 -21.68
CA GLN A 371 -8.31 35.42 -21.73
C GLN A 371 -8.83 35.07 -23.12
N SER A 372 -9.76 34.13 -23.19
CA SER A 372 -10.65 34.02 -24.33
C SER A 372 -11.49 35.31 -24.35
N LEU A 373 -10.93 36.36 -24.93
CA LEU A 373 -11.70 37.48 -25.43
C LEU A 373 -12.51 36.94 -26.60
N GLY A 374 -13.70 36.43 -26.27
CA GLY A 374 -14.80 36.40 -27.23
C GLY A 374 -14.99 37.81 -27.72
N SER A 375 -14.53 38.06 -28.95
CA SER A 375 -14.81 39.28 -29.68
C SER A 375 -15.78 38.91 -30.78
N SER A 376 -17.02 39.39 -30.56
CA SER A 376 -18.09 39.77 -31.49
C SER A 376 -18.54 38.78 -32.55
#